data_AF-A0A1V5DGB8-F1
#
_entry.id   AF-A0A1V5DGB8-F1
#
_cell.length_a   1.000
_cell.length_b   1.000
_cell.length_c   1.000
_cell.angle_alpha   90.00
_cell.angle_beta   90.00
_cell.angle_gamma   90.00
#
_symmetry.space_group_name_H-M   'P 1'
#
loop_
_entity.id
_entity.type
_entity.pdbx_description
1 polymer ?
#
loop_
_entity_poly.entity_id
_entity_poly.type
_entity_poly.pdbx_seq_one_letter_code
_entity_poly.pdbx_strand_id
1 'polypeptide(L)'
;MRNTGKEREVTRVSSGFNCDGLKMVTYFAGGKEIAKEVLADGDLQLVMTGRIPDGKVLEYYWTGTLHRVFTYANNRAHGYGRTYYPEGLIWMEQHFRKGLLDGPARTFYKSRSIREECTYKRGKLHGEHKSYYESGALDVTVFFNEDKQEGDYRAYFENGMPRESSTYNHGKKEGVSTTYYETGEVRCIDMCLAGRVIQRKRFDEEGRLLFEASEPIDEIEEERTNKSKDHLNRGTDFAAMGCHKQAAEEFEKAMTEDPLNYEAYLKSALTCRHLGFYGDCIDTLNRLLELSPYHLEARFNLAIAHIVTGNRAEALAEYHVLRDIDERYAHGLMNVLESPGSYF
;
A
#
# COMPACT_ATOMS: atom_id res chain seq x y z
N MET A 1 -7.00 -24.45 48.82
CA MET A 1 -7.75 -23.63 47.85
C MET A 1 -6.83 -23.29 46.70
N ARG A 2 -7.19 -23.68 45.47
CA ARG A 2 -6.38 -23.49 44.27
C ARG A 2 -6.31 -22.00 43.95
N ASN A 3 -5.09 -21.47 43.87
CA ASN A 3 -4.81 -20.12 43.41
C ASN A 3 -5.10 -20.10 41.90
N THR A 4 -6.27 -19.60 41.51
CA THR A 4 -6.64 -19.39 40.11
C THR A 4 -5.63 -18.42 39.49
N GLY A 5 -4.83 -18.92 38.55
CA GLY A 5 -3.75 -18.17 37.93
C GLY A 5 -4.26 -16.86 37.33
N LYS A 6 -3.90 -15.73 37.94
CA LYS A 6 -3.83 -14.48 37.20
C LYS A 6 -2.77 -14.69 36.12
N GLU A 7 -3.18 -14.68 34.85
CA GLU A 7 -2.25 -14.54 33.75
C GLU A 7 -1.30 -13.39 34.09
N ARG A 8 0.00 -13.68 34.07
CA ARG A 8 1.00 -12.65 34.33
C ARG A 8 0.95 -11.69 33.16
N GLU A 9 0.71 -10.43 33.46
CA GLU A 9 0.75 -9.36 32.49
C GLU A 9 2.07 -9.39 31.72
N VAL A 10 1.97 -9.32 30.40
CA VAL A 10 3.12 -9.21 29.50
C VAL A 10 3.27 -7.75 29.11
N THR A 11 4.44 -7.18 29.39
CA THR A 11 4.76 -5.80 29.03
C THR A 11 5.86 -5.75 27.99
N ARG A 12 5.83 -4.73 27.14
CA ARG A 12 6.93 -4.40 26.22
C ARG A 12 7.51 -3.05 26.56
N VAL A 13 8.81 -2.88 26.35
CA VAL A 13 9.54 -1.63 26.58
C VAL A 13 10.48 -1.39 25.41
N SER A 14 10.49 -0.17 24.86
CA SER A 14 11.51 0.27 23.90
C SER A 14 12.88 0.28 24.58
N SER A 15 13.81 -0.57 24.12
CA SER A 15 15.14 -0.73 24.70
C SER A 15 16.24 0.05 23.95
N GLY A 16 15.84 0.94 23.05
CA GLY A 16 16.72 1.82 22.29
C GLY A 16 16.89 1.39 20.84
N PHE A 17 18.08 1.61 20.29
CA PHE A 17 18.43 1.26 18.91
C PHE A 17 19.66 0.36 18.90
N ASN A 18 19.73 -0.59 17.95
CA ASN A 18 20.91 -1.41 17.74
C ASN A 18 22.00 -0.63 16.95
N CYS A 19 23.13 -1.26 16.66
CA CYS A 19 24.23 -0.65 15.88
C CYS A 19 23.84 -0.25 14.46
N ASP A 20 22.75 -0.80 13.91
CA ASP A 20 22.23 -0.50 12.59
C ASP A 20 21.14 0.58 12.62
N GLY A 21 20.91 1.19 13.79
CA GLY A 21 19.86 2.20 13.97
C GLY A 21 18.44 1.63 14.03
N LEU A 22 18.29 0.30 14.14
CA LEU A 22 16.99 -0.37 14.23
C LEU A 22 16.46 -0.39 15.65
N LYS A 23 15.16 -0.17 15.80
CA LYS A 23 14.49 -0.10 17.11
C LYS A 23 14.50 -1.48 17.77
N MET A 24 14.93 -1.51 19.03
CA MET A 24 14.90 -2.71 19.86
C MET A 24 13.77 -2.63 20.89
N VAL A 25 13.12 -3.76 21.13
CA VAL A 25 12.02 -3.89 22.09
C VAL A 25 12.25 -5.12 22.95
N THR A 26 12.14 -4.96 24.27
CA THR A 26 12.25 -6.06 25.23
C THR A 26 10.88 -6.35 25.85
N TYR A 27 10.55 -7.63 25.96
CA TYR A 27 9.31 -8.13 26.52
C TYR A 27 9.55 -8.75 27.90
N PHE A 28 8.65 -8.47 28.84
CA PHE A 28 8.72 -8.94 30.22
C PHE A 28 7.44 -9.64 30.64
N ALA A 29 7.56 -10.70 31.45
CA ALA A 29 6.43 -11.32 32.12
C ALA A 29 6.75 -11.52 33.61
N GLY A 30 5.96 -10.89 34.48
CA GLY A 30 6.23 -10.87 35.93
C GLY A 30 7.62 -10.31 36.27
N GLY A 31 8.05 -9.26 35.57
CA GLY A 31 9.33 -8.57 35.78
C GLY A 31 10.57 -9.27 35.22
N LYS A 32 10.43 -10.44 34.58
CA LYS A 32 11.54 -11.16 33.94
C LYS A 32 11.51 -10.96 32.43
N GLU A 33 12.67 -10.72 31.83
CA GLU A 33 12.82 -10.69 30.37
C GLU A 33 12.44 -12.07 29.79
N ILE A 34 11.61 -12.08 28.75
CA ILE A 34 11.12 -13.29 28.08
C ILE A 34 11.40 -13.31 26.57
N ALA A 35 11.52 -12.14 25.94
CA ALA A 35 11.80 -12.01 24.52
C ALA A 35 12.42 -10.64 24.18
N LYS A 36 13.11 -10.57 23.04
CA LYS A 36 13.56 -9.33 22.42
C LYS A 36 13.26 -9.33 20.94
N GLU A 37 12.91 -8.17 20.43
CA GLU A 37 12.58 -7.94 19.04
C GLU A 37 13.39 -6.79 18.47
N VAL A 38 13.78 -6.93 17.21
CA VAL A 38 14.34 -5.85 16.39
C VAL A 38 13.31 -5.51 15.32
N LEU A 39 12.96 -4.23 15.25
CA LEU A 39 11.92 -3.69 14.37
C LEU A 39 12.56 -2.79 13.30
N ALA A 40 12.07 -2.92 12.07
CA ALA A 40 12.27 -1.91 11.03
C ALA A 40 11.28 -0.75 11.20
N ASP A 41 11.39 0.25 10.33
CA ASP A 41 10.38 1.32 10.21
C ASP A 41 8.98 0.73 10.01
N GLY A 42 7.99 1.36 10.63
CA GLY A 42 6.60 0.86 10.63
C GLY A 42 6.34 -0.31 11.60
N ASP A 43 7.22 -0.56 12.58
CA ASP A 43 7.10 -1.64 13.58
C ASP A 43 7.07 -3.05 12.94
N LEU A 44 7.70 -3.24 11.77
CA LEU A 44 7.86 -4.55 11.12
C LEU A 44 8.90 -5.40 11.86
N GLN A 45 8.51 -6.59 12.31
CA GLN A 45 9.40 -7.56 12.97
C GLN A 45 10.48 -8.10 12.02
N LEU A 46 11.75 -7.82 12.32
CA LEU A 46 12.91 -8.37 11.60
C LEU A 46 13.51 -9.58 12.30
N VAL A 47 13.73 -9.45 13.61
CA VAL A 47 14.36 -10.49 14.44
C VAL A 47 13.58 -10.64 15.72
N MET A 48 13.35 -11.89 16.14
CA MET A 48 12.75 -12.25 17.41
C MET A 48 13.62 -13.28 18.12
N THR A 49 13.92 -13.02 19.40
CA THR A 49 14.56 -13.97 20.30
C THR A 49 13.67 -14.19 21.50
N GLY A 50 13.56 -15.44 21.97
CA GLY A 50 12.64 -15.81 23.04
C GLY A 50 11.19 -16.01 22.57
N ARG A 51 10.25 -16.02 23.52
CA ARG A 51 8.83 -16.30 23.25
C ARG A 51 7.94 -15.29 23.95
N ILE A 52 7.10 -14.63 23.17
CA ILE A 52 5.98 -13.81 23.63
C ILE A 52 4.77 -14.76 23.77
N PRO A 53 4.18 -14.88 24.98
CA PRO A 53 2.94 -15.61 25.16
C PRO A 53 1.82 -15.05 24.28
N ASP A 54 0.94 -15.94 23.81
CA ASP A 54 -0.27 -15.51 23.12
C ASP A 54 -1.15 -14.73 24.08
N GLY A 55 -1.77 -13.65 23.59
CA GLY A 55 -2.61 -12.77 24.39
C GLY A 55 -2.17 -11.30 24.33
N LYS A 56 -2.56 -10.54 25.35
CA LYS A 56 -2.34 -9.09 25.36
C LYS A 56 -0.93 -8.74 25.82
N VAL A 57 -0.28 -7.87 25.07
CA VAL A 57 0.97 -7.22 25.43
C VAL A 57 0.72 -5.74 25.62
N LEU A 58 1.14 -5.20 26.77
CA LEU A 58 0.91 -3.83 27.18
C LEU A 58 2.20 -3.03 27.09
N GLU A 59 2.10 -1.77 26.68
CA GLU A 59 3.16 -0.78 26.81
C GLU A 59 2.60 0.42 27.55
N TYR A 60 3.42 1.00 28.43
CA TYR A 60 3.07 2.16 29.22
C TYR A 60 3.92 3.35 28.79
N TYR A 61 3.35 4.54 28.93
CA TYR A 61 4.12 5.77 28.91
C TYR A 61 5.11 5.82 30.07
N TRP A 62 6.12 6.67 29.97
CA TRP A 62 7.05 6.93 31.07
C TRP A 62 6.35 7.45 32.34
N THR A 63 5.17 8.05 32.20
CA THR A 63 4.28 8.49 33.29
C THR A 63 3.57 7.34 34.00
N GLY A 64 3.65 6.11 33.46
CA GLY A 64 2.96 4.93 33.97
C GLY A 64 1.51 4.75 33.45
N THR A 65 1.00 5.65 32.61
CA THR A 65 -0.33 5.46 31.97
C THR A 65 -0.24 4.52 30.76
N LEU A 66 -1.31 3.79 30.45
CA LEU A 66 -1.31 2.82 29.34
C LEU A 66 -1.11 3.54 28.01
N HIS A 67 -0.07 3.16 27.26
CA HIS A 67 0.23 3.71 25.95
C HIS A 67 -0.38 2.87 24.82
N ARG A 68 -0.18 1.55 24.84
CA ARG A 68 -0.79 0.64 23.86
C ARG A 68 -1.04 -0.74 24.43
N VAL A 69 -2.01 -1.42 23.84
CA VAL A 69 -2.30 -2.84 24.08
C VAL A 69 -2.54 -3.56 22.77
N PHE A 70 -1.64 -4.47 22.42
CA PHE A 70 -1.72 -5.28 21.21
C PHE A 70 -1.95 -6.74 21.56
N THR A 71 -2.71 -7.44 20.73
CA THR A 71 -2.89 -8.89 20.87
C THR A 71 -1.81 -9.60 20.04
N TYR A 72 -1.15 -10.59 20.63
CA TYR A 72 -0.12 -11.40 19.99
C TYR A 72 -0.59 -12.85 19.86
N ALA A 73 -0.18 -13.49 18.77
CA ALA A 73 -0.27 -14.93 18.56
C ALA A 73 1.00 -15.40 17.82
N ASN A 74 1.63 -16.47 18.30
CA ASN A 74 2.86 -17.02 17.72
C ASN A 74 3.97 -15.96 17.53
N ASN A 75 4.26 -15.20 18.60
CA ASN A 75 5.27 -14.13 18.61
C ASN A 75 4.99 -12.92 17.69
N ARG A 76 3.79 -12.82 17.09
CA ARG A 76 3.46 -11.72 16.18
C ARG A 76 2.14 -11.06 16.55
N ALA A 77 2.01 -9.76 16.26
CA ALA A 77 0.74 -9.06 16.41
C ALA A 77 -0.36 -9.76 15.58
N HIS A 78 -1.50 -10.03 16.21
CA HIS A 78 -2.62 -10.75 15.61
C HIS A 78 -3.94 -10.35 16.29
N GLY A 79 -4.91 -9.89 15.50
CA GLY A 79 -6.16 -9.32 15.98
C GLY A 79 -6.03 -7.82 16.24
N TYR A 80 -6.89 -7.30 17.11
CA TYR A 80 -6.94 -5.86 17.37
C TYR A 80 -5.83 -5.38 18.30
N GLY A 81 -5.28 -4.21 17.96
CA GLY A 81 -4.41 -3.40 18.80
C GLY A 81 -5.00 -2.01 19.00
N ARG A 82 -4.75 -1.42 20.18
CA ARG A 82 -5.17 -0.07 20.53
C ARG A 82 -4.00 0.74 21.05
N THR A 83 -3.95 2.00 20.67
CA THR A 83 -3.04 3.01 21.23
C THR A 83 -3.87 4.11 21.85
N TYR A 84 -3.43 4.60 23.00
CA TYR A 84 -4.13 5.59 23.81
C TYR A 84 -3.32 6.87 23.90
N TYR A 85 -3.99 8.00 24.02
CA TYR A 85 -3.42 9.24 24.50
C TYR A 85 -2.93 9.11 25.97
N PRO A 86 -2.03 9.98 26.45
CA PRO A 86 -1.56 9.97 27.84
C PRO A 86 -2.68 10.05 28.88
N GLU A 87 -3.80 10.68 28.53
CA GLU A 87 -5.01 10.82 29.35
C GLU A 87 -5.88 9.54 29.38
N GLY A 88 -5.49 8.48 28.65
CA GLY A 88 -6.19 7.18 28.60
C GLY A 88 -7.32 7.09 27.56
N LEU A 89 -7.50 8.13 26.74
CA LEU A 89 -8.45 8.13 25.62
C LEU A 89 -7.88 7.33 24.45
N ILE A 90 -8.72 6.61 23.70
CA ILE A 90 -8.25 5.89 22.50
C ILE A 90 -7.80 6.93 21.45
N TRP A 91 -6.58 6.77 20.95
CA TRP A 91 -6.06 7.53 19.82
C TRP A 91 -6.20 6.75 18.52
N MET A 92 -5.95 5.43 18.57
CA MET A 92 -5.89 4.61 17.36
C MET A 92 -6.32 3.18 17.66
N GLU A 93 -7.06 2.58 16.73
CA GLU A 93 -7.37 1.15 16.68
C GLU A 93 -6.89 0.57 15.34
N GLN A 94 -6.27 -0.61 15.38
CA GLN A 94 -5.72 -1.28 14.20
C GLN A 94 -5.98 -2.78 14.28
N HIS A 95 -6.11 -3.43 13.11
CA HIS A 95 -6.20 -4.88 13.01
C HIS A 95 -4.94 -5.47 12.37
N PHE A 96 -4.36 -6.48 13.03
CA PHE A 96 -3.15 -7.16 12.59
C PHE A 96 -3.43 -8.60 12.21
N ARG A 97 -2.71 -9.11 11.21
CA ARG A 97 -2.66 -10.53 10.89
C ARG A 97 -1.21 -10.95 10.69
N LYS A 98 -0.73 -11.87 11.53
CA LYS A 98 0.62 -12.44 11.47
C LYS A 98 1.72 -11.37 11.42
N GLY A 99 1.55 -10.28 12.17
CA GLY A 99 2.50 -9.19 12.32
C GLY A 99 2.31 -8.02 11.37
N LEU A 100 1.42 -8.11 10.37
CA LEU A 100 1.16 -7.04 9.41
C LEU A 100 -0.21 -6.40 9.67
N LEU A 101 -0.35 -5.11 9.36
CA LEU A 101 -1.68 -4.49 9.28
C LEU A 101 -2.49 -5.16 8.17
N ASP A 102 -3.65 -5.71 8.52
CA ASP A 102 -4.49 -6.46 7.57
C ASP A 102 -5.92 -6.45 8.08
N GLY A 103 -6.68 -5.45 7.66
CA GLY A 103 -8.01 -5.15 8.14
C GLY A 103 -8.21 -3.65 8.43
N PRO A 104 -9.29 -3.29 9.14
CA PRO A 104 -9.63 -1.90 9.40
C PRO A 104 -8.64 -1.25 10.37
N ALA A 105 -8.43 0.05 10.19
CA ALA A 105 -7.74 0.93 11.11
C ALA A 105 -8.53 2.24 11.26
N ARG A 106 -8.50 2.81 12.47
CA ARG A 106 -9.18 4.06 12.81
C ARG A 106 -8.32 4.92 13.70
N THR A 107 -8.40 6.23 13.52
CA THR A 107 -7.85 7.22 14.46
C THR A 107 -8.97 8.09 15.01
N PHE A 108 -8.75 8.64 16.21
CA PHE A 108 -9.74 9.40 16.94
C PHE A 108 -9.15 10.73 17.42
N TYR A 109 -9.98 11.76 17.47
CA TYR A 109 -9.69 13.00 18.18
C TYR A 109 -9.76 12.79 19.70
N LYS A 110 -9.23 13.75 20.48
CA LYS A 110 -9.38 13.73 21.95
C LYS A 110 -10.84 13.87 22.40
N SER A 111 -11.69 14.48 21.59
CA SER A 111 -13.15 14.49 21.76
C SER A 111 -13.82 13.13 21.56
N ARG A 112 -13.07 12.11 21.11
CA ARG A 112 -13.51 10.74 20.77
C ARG A 112 -14.28 10.63 19.47
N SER A 113 -14.46 11.72 18.73
CA SER A 113 -14.92 11.65 17.35
C SER A 113 -13.87 10.95 16.49
N ILE A 114 -14.34 10.23 15.47
CA ILE A 114 -13.47 9.58 14.49
C ILE A 114 -12.76 10.67 13.70
N ARG A 115 -11.46 10.49 13.48
CA ARG A 115 -10.63 11.39 12.69
C ARG A 115 -10.34 10.80 11.32
N GLU A 116 -9.90 9.54 11.28
CA GLU A 116 -9.63 8.81 10.04
C GLU A 116 -10.14 7.37 10.14
N GLU A 117 -10.60 6.82 9.02
CA GLU A 117 -10.90 5.40 8.85
C GLU A 117 -10.30 4.90 7.55
N CYS A 118 -9.66 3.73 7.61
CA CYS A 118 -9.06 3.12 6.44
C CYS A 118 -8.94 1.60 6.59
N THR A 119 -8.50 0.95 5.52
CA THR A 119 -8.23 -0.48 5.51
C THR A 119 -6.80 -0.73 5.03
N TYR A 120 -6.14 -1.68 5.68
CA TYR A 120 -4.85 -2.19 5.25
C TYR A 120 -5.00 -3.60 4.70
N LYS A 121 -4.21 -3.94 3.69
CA LYS A 121 -4.06 -5.29 3.17
C LYS A 121 -2.56 -5.61 3.13
N ARG A 122 -2.13 -6.58 3.94
CA ARG A 122 -0.72 -7.02 4.03
C ARG A 122 0.28 -5.88 4.30
N GLY A 123 -0.11 -4.92 5.13
CA GLY A 123 0.73 -3.80 5.54
C GLY A 123 0.55 -2.53 4.70
N LYS A 124 -0.07 -2.61 3.52
CA LYS A 124 -0.28 -1.48 2.61
C LYS A 124 -1.71 -0.95 2.72
N LEU A 125 -1.89 0.36 2.63
CA LEU A 125 -3.19 1.04 2.59
C LEU A 125 -3.95 0.62 1.33
N HIS A 126 -5.21 0.23 1.48
CA HIS A 126 -5.99 -0.35 0.39
C HIS A 126 -7.49 -0.11 0.59
N GLY A 127 -8.18 0.29 -0.48
CA GLY A 127 -9.59 0.64 -0.48
C GLY A 127 -9.86 2.09 -0.09
N GLU A 128 -11.08 2.34 0.36
CA GLU A 128 -11.56 3.67 0.72
C GLU A 128 -10.92 4.15 2.05
N HIS A 129 -10.40 5.36 2.05
CA HIS A 129 -9.90 6.09 3.20
C HIS A 129 -10.76 7.35 3.40
N LYS A 130 -11.25 7.55 4.63
CA LYS A 130 -12.05 8.71 5.02
C LYS A 130 -11.36 9.51 6.11
N SER A 131 -11.39 10.83 6.00
CA SER A 131 -11.09 11.75 7.10
C SER A 131 -12.31 12.58 7.46
N TYR A 132 -12.39 12.98 8.72
CA TYR A 132 -13.49 13.74 9.27
C TYR A 132 -12.96 14.94 10.06
N TYR A 133 -13.71 16.04 10.05
CA TYR A 133 -13.53 17.15 10.98
C TYR A 133 -13.85 16.71 12.42
N GLU A 134 -13.38 17.48 13.41
CA GLU A 134 -13.63 17.14 14.83
C GLU A 134 -15.14 17.19 15.18
N SER A 135 -15.92 18.00 14.46
CA SER A 135 -17.39 18.02 14.52
C SER A 135 -18.05 16.71 14.08
N GLY A 136 -17.32 15.84 13.39
CA GLY A 136 -17.81 14.61 12.77
C GLY A 136 -18.26 14.79 11.31
N ALA A 137 -18.19 16.00 10.77
CA ALA A 137 -18.44 16.23 9.33
C ALA A 137 -17.36 15.53 8.48
N LEU A 138 -17.76 14.94 7.36
CA LEU A 138 -16.82 14.31 6.42
C LEU A 138 -15.92 15.39 5.79
N ASP A 139 -14.61 15.21 5.83
CA ASP A 139 -13.63 16.12 5.22
C ASP A 139 -13.17 15.59 3.87
N VAL A 140 -12.65 14.35 3.82
CA VAL A 140 -12.13 13.75 2.60
C VAL A 140 -12.56 12.29 2.48
N THR A 141 -12.83 11.87 1.24
CA THR A 141 -12.85 10.47 0.83
C THR A 141 -11.87 10.30 -0.33
N VAL A 142 -10.96 9.35 -0.20
CA VAL A 142 -9.94 9.01 -1.21
C VAL A 142 -9.76 7.50 -1.25
N PHE A 143 -9.53 6.96 -2.43
CA PHE A 143 -9.27 5.54 -2.60
C PHE A 143 -7.78 5.27 -2.77
N PHE A 144 -7.32 4.17 -2.19
CA PHE A 144 -5.94 3.71 -2.27
C PHE A 144 -5.86 2.29 -2.83
N ASN A 145 -4.84 2.04 -3.65
CA ASN A 145 -4.44 0.71 -4.06
C ASN A 145 -2.95 0.53 -3.73
N GLU A 146 -2.65 -0.23 -2.68
CA GLU A 146 -1.28 -0.49 -2.24
C GLU A 146 -0.49 0.80 -1.97
N ASP A 147 -0.96 1.61 -1.02
CA ASP A 147 -0.37 2.91 -0.62
C ASP A 147 -0.45 4.03 -1.66
N LYS A 148 -0.81 3.74 -2.92
CA LYS A 148 -1.00 4.75 -3.98
C LYS A 148 -2.45 5.19 -4.09
N GLN A 149 -2.69 6.49 -4.24
CA GLN A 149 -4.05 6.99 -4.50
C GLN A 149 -4.53 6.52 -5.87
N GLU A 150 -5.74 5.99 -5.92
CA GLU A 150 -6.30 5.32 -7.09
C GLU A 150 -7.82 5.49 -7.10
N GLY A 151 -8.39 6.10 -8.13
CA GLY A 151 -9.83 6.35 -8.25
C GLY A 151 -10.28 7.69 -7.69
N ASP A 152 -11.53 7.74 -7.20
CA ASP A 152 -12.20 8.98 -6.82
C ASP A 152 -11.56 9.65 -5.59
N TYR A 153 -11.43 10.97 -5.68
CA TYR A 153 -11.11 11.87 -4.58
C TYR A 153 -12.21 12.90 -4.42
N ARG A 154 -12.75 13.01 -3.21
CA ARG A 154 -13.76 14.01 -2.85
C ARG A 154 -13.38 14.67 -1.55
N ALA A 155 -13.39 15.99 -1.53
CA ALA A 155 -13.24 16.76 -0.32
C ALA A 155 -14.43 17.67 -0.12
N TYR A 156 -14.74 17.97 1.14
CA TYR A 156 -15.90 18.75 1.55
C TYR A 156 -15.46 19.88 2.48
N PHE A 157 -16.27 20.92 2.56
CA PHE A 157 -16.23 21.89 3.64
C PHE A 157 -16.93 21.32 4.88
N GLU A 158 -16.70 21.90 6.05
CA GLU A 158 -17.31 21.42 7.29
C GLU A 158 -18.86 21.56 7.29
N ASN A 159 -19.40 22.47 6.47
CA ASN A 159 -20.83 22.60 6.22
C ASN A 159 -21.43 21.48 5.33
N GLY A 160 -20.60 20.56 4.83
CA GLY A 160 -20.99 19.44 3.96
C GLY A 160 -21.00 19.75 2.45
N MET A 161 -20.77 21.01 2.04
CA MET A 161 -20.67 21.36 0.63
C MET A 161 -19.39 20.77 0.01
N PRO A 162 -19.42 20.38 -1.28
CA PRO A 162 -18.22 19.91 -1.95
C PRO A 162 -17.17 21.04 -1.97
N ARG A 163 -15.93 20.68 -1.64
CA ARG A 163 -14.75 21.54 -1.75
C ARG A 163 -13.95 21.20 -2.99
N GLU A 164 -13.84 19.92 -3.28
CA GLU A 164 -13.06 19.39 -4.40
C GLU A 164 -13.56 18.02 -4.85
N SER A 165 -13.49 17.77 -6.15
CA SER A 165 -13.69 16.45 -6.77
C SER A 165 -12.59 16.22 -7.78
N SER A 166 -11.97 15.05 -7.78
CA SER A 166 -10.89 14.68 -8.70
C SER A 166 -10.84 13.16 -8.86
N THR A 167 -10.05 12.68 -9.82
CA THR A 167 -9.66 11.28 -9.93
C THR A 167 -8.15 11.18 -9.84
N TYR A 168 -7.66 10.13 -9.20
CA TYR A 168 -6.24 9.81 -9.11
C TYR A 168 -5.96 8.51 -9.83
N ASN A 169 -4.81 8.44 -10.49
CA ASN A 169 -4.24 7.24 -11.06
C ASN A 169 -2.79 7.15 -10.57
N HIS A 170 -2.48 6.09 -9.81
CA HIS A 170 -1.14 5.82 -9.28
C HIS A 170 -0.51 7.03 -8.55
N GLY A 171 -1.29 7.71 -7.72
CA GLY A 171 -0.83 8.87 -6.94
C GLY A 171 -0.80 10.20 -7.69
N LYS A 172 -1.14 10.22 -8.98
CA LYS A 172 -1.21 11.43 -9.81
C LYS A 172 -2.66 11.78 -10.14
N LYS A 173 -3.03 13.07 -10.10
CA LYS A 173 -4.36 13.52 -10.55
C LYS A 173 -4.52 13.26 -12.04
N GLU A 174 -5.65 12.70 -12.43
CA GLU A 174 -5.99 12.33 -13.80
C GLU A 174 -7.42 12.77 -14.13
N GLY A 175 -7.63 13.31 -15.32
CA GLY A 175 -8.96 13.75 -15.76
C GLY A 175 -9.40 15.07 -15.14
N VAL A 176 -10.72 15.25 -15.01
CA VAL A 176 -11.31 16.52 -14.57
C VAL A 176 -11.23 16.65 -13.04
N SER A 177 -10.60 17.73 -12.58
CA SER A 177 -10.53 18.16 -11.20
C SER A 177 -11.35 19.45 -11.03
N THR A 178 -12.37 19.42 -10.18
CA THR A 178 -13.22 20.59 -9.90
C THR A 178 -13.06 21.03 -8.46
N THR A 179 -12.88 22.33 -8.23
CA THR A 179 -12.95 22.94 -6.89
C THR A 179 -14.12 23.92 -6.83
N TYR A 180 -14.67 24.09 -5.63
CA TYR A 180 -15.88 24.87 -5.41
C TYR A 180 -15.65 25.95 -4.34
N TYR A 181 -16.50 26.96 -4.37
CA TYR A 181 -16.67 27.89 -3.25
C TYR A 181 -17.48 27.22 -2.13
N GLU A 182 -17.40 27.75 -0.92
CA GLU A 182 -18.17 27.24 0.22
C GLU A 182 -19.69 27.41 0.05
N THR A 183 -20.09 28.32 -0.84
CA THR A 183 -21.46 28.55 -1.31
C THR A 183 -21.95 27.44 -2.26
N GLY A 184 -21.04 26.66 -2.86
CA GLY A 184 -21.31 25.51 -3.72
C GLY A 184 -21.07 25.74 -5.21
N GLU A 185 -20.86 26.98 -5.66
CA GLU A 185 -20.55 27.30 -7.04
C GLU A 185 -19.14 26.83 -7.44
N VAL A 186 -18.98 26.51 -8.71
CA VAL A 186 -17.69 26.07 -9.26
C VAL A 186 -16.70 27.24 -9.23
N ARG A 187 -15.54 27.00 -8.62
CA ARG A 187 -14.43 27.96 -8.55
C ARG A 187 -13.39 27.72 -9.63
N CYS A 188 -13.05 26.45 -9.86
CA CYS A 188 -11.99 26.07 -10.81
C CYS A 188 -12.28 24.69 -11.40
N ILE A 189 -12.11 24.55 -12.71
CA ILE A 189 -12.09 23.27 -13.42
C ILE A 189 -10.71 23.12 -14.04
N ASP A 190 -9.98 22.09 -13.62
CA ASP A 190 -8.70 21.70 -14.17
C ASP A 190 -8.86 20.38 -14.93
N MET A 191 -8.32 20.27 -16.14
CA MET A 191 -8.06 18.99 -16.78
C MET A 191 -6.63 18.59 -16.46
N CYS A 192 -6.44 17.43 -15.85
CA CYS A 192 -5.15 16.91 -15.41
C CYS A 192 -4.73 15.70 -16.23
N LEU A 193 -3.44 15.64 -16.57
CA LEU A 193 -2.79 14.49 -17.18
C LEU A 193 -1.53 14.18 -16.38
N ALA A 194 -1.49 13.01 -15.74
CA ALA A 194 -0.39 12.57 -14.88
C ALA A 194 0.03 13.63 -13.83
N GLY A 195 -0.94 14.28 -13.21
CA GLY A 195 -0.74 15.29 -12.17
C GLY A 195 -0.42 16.70 -12.68
N ARG A 196 -0.23 16.88 -13.99
CA ARG A 196 -0.04 18.19 -14.63
C ARG A 196 -1.37 18.76 -15.06
N VAL A 197 -1.64 20.02 -14.75
CA VAL A 197 -2.84 20.73 -15.23
C VAL A 197 -2.60 21.15 -16.68
N ILE A 198 -3.33 20.54 -17.60
CA ILE A 198 -3.22 20.78 -19.04
C ILE A 198 -4.28 21.76 -19.55
N GLN A 199 -5.38 21.94 -18.82
CA GLN A 199 -6.35 23.00 -19.06
C GLN A 199 -6.89 23.50 -17.74
N ARG A 200 -7.17 24.79 -17.64
CA ARG A 200 -7.72 25.42 -16.44
C ARG A 200 -8.76 26.45 -16.81
N LYS A 201 -9.92 26.41 -16.16
CA LYS A 201 -10.93 27.46 -16.15
C LYS A 201 -11.19 27.92 -14.71
N ARG A 202 -11.21 29.23 -14.45
CA ARG A 202 -11.60 29.80 -13.15
C ARG A 202 -12.82 30.69 -13.28
N PHE A 203 -13.65 30.69 -12.25
CA PHE A 203 -14.90 31.42 -12.22
C PHE A 203 -15.01 32.26 -10.94
N ASP A 204 -15.84 33.30 -10.95
CA ASP A 204 -16.27 34.00 -9.73
C ASP A 204 -17.45 33.27 -9.04
N GLU A 205 -17.90 33.80 -7.90
CA GLU A 205 -19.03 33.24 -7.13
C GLU A 205 -20.37 33.35 -7.86
N GLU A 206 -20.49 34.18 -8.91
CA GLU A 206 -21.67 34.21 -9.78
C GLU A 206 -21.54 33.28 -11.00
N GLY A 207 -20.47 32.50 -11.07
CA GLY A 207 -20.21 31.52 -12.14
C GLY A 207 -19.68 32.13 -13.45
N ARG A 208 -19.21 33.38 -13.45
CA ARG A 208 -18.65 34.03 -14.65
C ARG A 208 -17.19 33.61 -14.83
N LEU A 209 -16.81 33.31 -16.07
CA LEU A 209 -15.43 32.92 -16.40
C LEU A 209 -14.47 34.11 -16.20
N LEU A 210 -13.46 33.90 -15.36
CA LEU A 210 -12.41 34.86 -15.06
C LEU A 210 -11.11 34.58 -15.83
N PHE A 211 -10.82 33.30 -16.10
CA PHE A 211 -9.55 32.86 -16.69
C PHE A 211 -9.70 31.52 -17.39
N GLU A 212 -9.04 31.37 -18.53
CA GLU A 212 -8.88 30.10 -19.25
C GLU A 212 -7.47 29.97 -19.83
N ALA A 213 -6.85 28.80 -19.67
CA ALA A 213 -5.56 28.47 -20.27
C ALA A 213 -5.47 26.97 -20.59
N SER A 214 -4.66 26.62 -21.59
CA SER A 214 -4.43 25.25 -22.03
C SER A 214 -3.00 25.04 -22.53
N GLU A 215 -2.46 23.85 -22.32
CA GLU A 215 -1.18 23.37 -22.83
C GLU A 215 -1.40 22.31 -23.94
N PRO A 216 -0.49 22.19 -24.92
CA PRO A 216 -0.58 21.16 -25.97
C PRO A 216 -0.39 19.75 -25.39
N ILE A 217 -1.33 18.83 -25.64
CA ILE A 217 -1.32 17.47 -25.07
C ILE A 217 -0.19 16.63 -25.65
N ASP A 218 0.05 16.70 -26.96
CA ASP A 218 1.02 15.87 -27.67
C ASP A 218 2.44 16.02 -27.10
N GLU A 219 2.85 17.25 -26.76
CA GLU A 219 4.16 17.53 -26.16
C GLU A 219 4.28 16.91 -24.75
N ILE A 220 3.19 16.87 -24.00
CA ILE A 220 3.14 16.33 -22.64
C ILE A 220 3.20 14.80 -22.68
N GLU A 221 2.48 14.16 -23.59
CA GLU A 221 2.53 12.71 -23.79
C GLU A 221 3.90 12.24 -24.27
N GLU A 222 4.54 12.99 -25.17
CA GLU A 222 5.92 12.73 -25.61
C GLU A 222 6.91 12.84 -24.44
N GLU A 223 6.81 13.91 -23.63
CA GLU A 223 7.65 14.10 -22.45
C GLU A 223 7.50 12.94 -21.45
N ARG A 224 6.26 12.50 -21.18
CA ARG A 224 5.96 11.36 -20.29
C ARG A 224 6.55 10.06 -20.80
N THR A 225 6.34 9.77 -22.08
CA THR A 225 6.87 8.57 -22.74
C THR A 225 8.39 8.53 -22.66
N ASN A 226 9.06 9.65 -22.90
CA ASN A 226 10.51 9.76 -22.83
C ASN A 226 11.03 9.57 -21.40
N LYS A 227 10.41 10.21 -20.41
CA LYS A 227 10.77 10.00 -18.99
C LYS A 227 10.59 8.55 -18.55
N SER A 228 9.49 7.91 -18.96
CA SER A 228 9.25 6.50 -18.66
C SER A 228 10.32 5.60 -19.27
N LYS A 229 10.70 5.84 -20.53
CA LYS A 229 11.80 5.12 -21.20
C LYS A 229 13.14 5.31 -20.49
N ASP A 230 13.46 6.51 -20.03
CA ASP A 230 14.70 6.78 -19.29
C ASP A 230 14.77 6.00 -17.97
N HIS A 231 13.65 5.95 -17.24
CA HIS A 231 13.53 5.12 -16.04
C HIS A 231 13.64 3.63 -16.37
N LEU A 232 12.98 3.15 -17.43
CA LEU A 232 13.07 1.76 -17.90
C LEU A 232 14.52 1.35 -18.23
N ASN A 233 15.24 2.21 -18.95
CA ASN A 233 16.63 1.97 -19.33
C ASN A 233 17.54 1.89 -18.10
N ARG A 234 17.43 2.86 -17.18
CA ARG A 234 18.19 2.84 -15.91
C ARG A 234 17.88 1.61 -15.06
N GLY A 235 16.60 1.23 -14.96
CA GLY A 235 16.20 0.01 -14.24
C GLY A 235 16.81 -1.24 -14.86
N THR A 236 16.87 -1.31 -16.19
CA THR A 236 17.50 -2.42 -16.91
C THR A 236 19.00 -2.48 -16.67
N ASP A 237 19.69 -1.34 -16.65
CA ASP A 237 21.12 -1.27 -16.32
C ASP A 237 21.39 -1.73 -14.88
N PHE A 238 20.59 -1.28 -13.91
CA PHE A 238 20.69 -1.75 -12.52
C PHE A 238 20.44 -3.26 -12.40
N ALA A 239 19.45 -3.79 -13.12
CA ALA A 239 19.16 -5.23 -13.12
C ALA A 239 20.33 -6.04 -13.69
N ALA A 240 20.97 -5.56 -14.77
CA ALA A 240 22.14 -6.19 -15.36
C ALA A 240 23.36 -6.18 -14.41
N MET A 241 23.46 -5.18 -13.53
CA MET A 241 24.48 -5.09 -12.47
C MET A 241 24.14 -5.95 -11.23
N GLY A 242 22.98 -6.61 -11.19
CA GLY A 242 22.50 -7.36 -10.02
C GLY A 242 21.90 -6.48 -8.91
N CYS A 243 21.76 -5.17 -9.15
CA CYS A 243 21.17 -4.20 -8.21
C CYS A 243 19.63 -4.24 -8.25
N HIS A 244 19.04 -5.40 -7.97
CA HIS A 244 17.61 -5.65 -8.19
C HIS A 244 16.67 -4.72 -7.41
N LYS A 245 17.06 -4.23 -6.21
CA LYS A 245 16.22 -3.27 -5.46
C LYS A 245 16.13 -1.91 -6.17
N GLN A 246 17.27 -1.39 -6.63
CA GLN A 246 17.31 -0.12 -7.38
C GLN A 246 16.62 -0.27 -8.74
N ALA A 247 16.75 -1.43 -9.37
CA ALA A 247 16.02 -1.74 -10.60
C ALA A 247 14.50 -1.67 -10.38
N ALA A 248 13.99 -2.30 -9.32
CA ALA A 248 12.57 -2.27 -8.97
C ALA A 248 12.05 -0.83 -8.76
N GLU A 249 12.81 0.02 -8.05
CA GLU A 249 12.47 1.43 -7.85
C GLU A 249 12.40 2.22 -9.17
N GLU A 250 13.33 1.98 -10.11
CA GLU A 250 13.31 2.65 -11.42
C GLU A 250 12.16 2.15 -12.30
N PHE A 251 11.84 0.85 -12.29
CA PHE A 251 10.68 0.35 -13.02
C PHE A 251 9.36 0.89 -12.43
N GLU A 252 9.28 1.05 -11.11
CA GLU A 252 8.14 1.69 -10.47
C GLU A 252 7.95 3.13 -10.95
N LYS A 253 9.04 3.90 -11.07
CA LYS A 253 9.00 5.25 -11.64
C LYS A 253 8.56 5.22 -13.10
N ALA A 254 9.07 4.28 -13.90
CA ALA A 254 8.69 4.14 -15.31
C ALA A 254 7.18 3.91 -15.49
N MET A 255 6.59 2.99 -14.73
CA MET A 255 5.14 2.73 -14.72
C MET A 255 4.33 3.93 -14.22
N THR A 256 4.90 4.72 -13.31
CA THR A 256 4.25 5.92 -12.75
C THR A 256 4.27 7.10 -13.73
N GLU A 257 5.30 7.21 -14.58
CA GLU A 257 5.36 8.24 -15.64
C GLU A 257 4.44 7.89 -16.82
N ASP A 258 4.48 6.64 -17.25
CA ASP A 258 3.64 6.11 -18.33
C ASP A 258 3.01 4.77 -17.90
N PRO A 259 1.75 4.80 -17.46
CA PRO A 259 0.99 3.59 -17.12
C PRO A 259 0.77 2.64 -18.32
N LEU A 260 0.99 3.09 -19.56
CA LEU A 260 0.88 2.24 -20.76
C LEU A 260 2.23 1.60 -21.15
N ASN A 261 3.30 1.86 -20.41
CA ASN A 261 4.60 1.23 -20.64
C ASN A 261 4.60 -0.22 -20.12
N TYR A 262 4.01 -1.13 -20.90
CA TYR A 262 3.91 -2.56 -20.60
C TYR A 262 5.26 -3.24 -20.32
N GLU A 263 6.33 -2.76 -20.96
CA GLU A 263 7.66 -3.30 -20.72
C GLU A 263 8.13 -3.01 -19.29
N ALA A 264 7.84 -1.83 -18.74
CA ALA A 264 8.19 -1.50 -17.35
C ALA A 264 7.54 -2.43 -16.33
N TYR A 265 6.25 -2.76 -16.51
CA TYR A 265 5.55 -3.72 -15.66
C TYR A 265 6.18 -5.12 -15.76
N LEU A 266 6.47 -5.59 -16.97
CA LEU A 266 7.08 -6.90 -17.17
C LEU A 266 8.47 -6.96 -16.52
N LYS A 267 9.33 -5.96 -16.73
CA LYS A 267 10.67 -5.89 -16.12
C LYS A 267 10.58 -5.78 -14.59
N SER A 268 9.63 -5.02 -14.07
CA SER A 268 9.33 -4.95 -12.63
C SER A 268 8.99 -6.33 -12.07
N ALA A 269 8.03 -7.02 -12.69
CA ALA A 269 7.60 -8.35 -12.24
C ALA A 269 8.73 -9.39 -12.27
N LEU A 270 9.56 -9.38 -13.31
CA LEU A 270 10.75 -10.24 -13.40
C LEU A 270 11.75 -9.92 -12.28
N THR A 271 11.95 -8.63 -11.97
CA THR A 271 12.81 -8.20 -10.87
C THR A 271 12.28 -8.62 -9.50
N CYS A 272 10.98 -8.47 -9.25
CA CYS A 272 10.32 -9.00 -8.06
C CYS A 272 10.54 -10.50 -7.90
N ARG A 273 10.49 -11.26 -9.01
CA ARG A 273 10.77 -12.71 -9.01
C ARG A 273 12.20 -13.02 -8.57
N HIS A 274 13.20 -12.28 -9.09
CA HIS A 274 14.60 -12.43 -8.67
C HIS A 274 14.82 -12.09 -7.19
N LEU A 275 14.05 -11.16 -6.64
CA LEU A 275 14.07 -10.81 -5.21
C LEU A 275 13.29 -11.79 -4.33
N GLY A 276 12.56 -12.75 -4.92
CA GLY A 276 11.67 -13.67 -4.20
C GLY A 276 10.36 -13.02 -3.72
N PHE A 277 10.05 -11.81 -4.18
CA PHE A 277 8.83 -11.08 -3.87
C PHE A 277 7.69 -11.51 -4.81
N TYR A 278 7.30 -12.78 -4.71
CA TYR A 278 6.29 -13.38 -5.60
C TYR A 278 4.89 -12.76 -5.45
N GLY A 279 4.57 -12.18 -4.29
CA GLY A 279 3.33 -11.43 -4.10
C GLY A 279 3.26 -10.19 -5.01
N ASP A 280 4.24 -9.30 -4.88
CA ASP A 280 4.33 -8.08 -5.71
C ASP A 280 4.48 -8.42 -7.21
N CYS A 281 5.14 -9.53 -7.55
CA CYS A 281 5.23 -10.05 -8.92
C CYS A 281 3.84 -10.37 -9.50
N ILE A 282 3.03 -11.16 -8.78
CA ILE A 282 1.67 -11.52 -9.18
C ILE A 282 0.81 -10.26 -9.32
N ASP A 283 0.87 -9.35 -8.34
CA ASP A 283 0.08 -8.12 -8.34
C ASP A 283 0.45 -7.21 -9.53
N THR A 284 1.74 -7.09 -9.85
CA THR A 284 2.24 -6.32 -11.01
C THR A 284 1.81 -6.93 -12.35
N LEU A 285 1.86 -8.25 -12.48
CA LEU A 285 1.45 -8.95 -13.71
C LEU A 285 -0.05 -8.87 -13.94
N ASN A 286 -0.86 -8.96 -12.88
CA ASN A 286 -2.30 -8.76 -13.00
C ASN A 286 -2.64 -7.35 -13.49
N ARG A 287 -1.97 -6.31 -12.96
CA ARG A 287 -2.13 -4.93 -13.48
C ARG A 287 -1.79 -4.83 -14.97
N LEU A 288 -0.70 -5.45 -15.40
CA LEU A 288 -0.36 -5.49 -16.83
C LEU A 288 -1.46 -6.20 -17.65
N LEU A 289 -2.00 -7.31 -17.16
CA LEU A 289 -3.05 -8.06 -17.88
C LEU A 289 -4.42 -7.36 -17.84
N GLU A 290 -4.68 -6.45 -16.91
CA GLU A 290 -5.83 -5.54 -16.97
C GLU A 290 -5.71 -4.58 -18.16
N LEU A 291 -4.50 -4.12 -18.47
CA LEU A 291 -4.22 -3.21 -19.59
C LEU A 291 -4.06 -3.95 -20.93
N SER A 292 -3.45 -5.14 -20.89
CA SER A 292 -3.15 -5.99 -22.05
C SER A 292 -3.53 -7.45 -21.77
N PRO A 293 -4.83 -7.80 -21.87
CA PRO A 293 -5.33 -9.13 -21.48
C PRO A 293 -4.72 -10.30 -22.25
N TYR A 294 -4.13 -10.07 -23.42
CA TYR A 294 -3.53 -11.11 -24.26
C TYR A 294 -2.00 -11.11 -24.24
N HIS A 295 -1.37 -10.42 -23.28
CA HIS A 295 0.09 -10.36 -23.17
C HIS A 295 0.70 -11.72 -22.78
N LEU A 296 1.15 -12.48 -23.78
CA LEU A 296 1.63 -13.86 -23.65
C LEU A 296 2.71 -14.03 -22.57
N GLU A 297 3.75 -13.21 -22.62
CA GLU A 297 4.88 -13.31 -21.69
C GLU A 297 4.47 -13.04 -20.24
N ALA A 298 3.46 -12.20 -20.03
CA ALA A 298 3.00 -11.86 -18.69
C ALA A 298 2.18 -12.98 -18.06
N ARG A 299 1.27 -13.59 -18.85
CA ARG A 299 0.53 -14.79 -18.43
C ARG A 299 1.46 -15.93 -18.08
N PHE A 300 2.49 -16.14 -18.90
CA PHE A 300 3.50 -17.17 -18.64
C PHE A 300 4.25 -16.92 -17.31
N ASN A 301 4.72 -15.69 -17.10
CA ASN A 301 5.41 -15.33 -15.85
C ASN A 301 4.47 -15.37 -14.63
N LEU A 302 3.19 -15.06 -14.81
CA LEU A 302 2.17 -15.12 -13.75
C LEU A 302 1.95 -16.58 -13.33
N ALA A 303 1.84 -17.48 -14.29
CA ALA A 303 1.74 -18.91 -14.04
C ALA A 303 2.97 -19.44 -13.29
N ILE A 304 4.18 -19.03 -13.66
CA ILE A 304 5.41 -19.38 -12.92
C ILE A 304 5.34 -18.88 -11.46
N ALA A 305 4.94 -17.63 -11.23
CA ALA A 305 4.82 -17.09 -9.88
C ALA A 305 3.78 -17.87 -9.04
N HIS A 306 2.67 -18.29 -9.65
CA HIS A 306 1.70 -19.17 -9.01
C HIS A 306 2.26 -20.56 -8.70
N ILE A 307 3.04 -21.17 -9.59
CA ILE A 307 3.69 -22.46 -9.34
C ILE A 307 4.62 -22.38 -8.13
N VAL A 308 5.47 -21.35 -8.06
CA VAL A 308 6.41 -21.18 -6.93
C VAL A 308 5.68 -20.95 -5.62
N THR A 309 4.58 -20.21 -5.65
CA THR A 309 3.77 -19.92 -4.46
C THR A 309 2.83 -21.07 -4.07
N GLY A 310 2.85 -22.19 -4.80
CA GLY A 310 2.03 -23.38 -4.53
C GLY A 310 0.58 -23.29 -5.02
N ASN A 311 0.25 -22.24 -5.77
CA ASN A 311 -1.07 -21.94 -6.31
C ASN A 311 -1.28 -22.65 -7.66
N ARG A 312 -1.29 -23.99 -7.65
CA ARG A 312 -1.32 -24.80 -8.90
C ARG A 312 -2.61 -24.59 -9.72
N ALA A 313 -3.73 -24.29 -9.08
CA ALA A 313 -5.01 -24.09 -9.77
C ALA A 313 -4.98 -22.84 -10.66
N GLU A 314 -4.43 -21.74 -10.13
CA GLU A 314 -4.26 -20.47 -10.81
C GLU A 314 -3.26 -20.59 -11.96
N ALA A 315 -2.16 -21.33 -11.76
CA ALA A 315 -1.21 -21.62 -12.84
C ALA A 315 -1.84 -22.44 -13.99
N LEU A 316 -2.74 -23.39 -13.68
CA LEU A 316 -3.48 -24.15 -14.69
C LEU A 316 -4.50 -23.29 -15.43
N ALA A 317 -5.13 -22.32 -14.76
CA ALA A 317 -6.01 -21.36 -15.40
C ALA A 317 -5.26 -20.55 -16.47
N GLU A 318 -4.06 -20.07 -16.16
CA GLU A 318 -3.20 -19.37 -17.13
C GLU A 318 -2.76 -20.26 -18.30
N TYR A 319 -2.48 -21.55 -18.06
CA TYR A 319 -2.20 -22.51 -19.14
C TYR A 319 -3.38 -22.65 -20.11
N HIS A 320 -4.61 -22.74 -19.61
CA HIS A 320 -5.79 -22.84 -20.47
C HIS A 320 -5.96 -21.60 -21.33
N VAL A 321 -5.76 -20.40 -20.75
CA VAL A 321 -5.81 -19.15 -21.50
C VAL A 321 -4.70 -19.11 -22.55
N LEU A 322 -3.45 -19.45 -22.20
CA LEU A 322 -2.33 -19.47 -23.14
C LEU A 322 -2.56 -20.46 -24.28
N ARG A 323 -3.12 -21.64 -24.01
CA ARG A 323 -3.42 -22.66 -25.03
C ARG A 323 -4.37 -22.14 -26.10
N ASP A 324 -5.31 -21.28 -25.71
CA ASP A 324 -6.29 -20.70 -26.62
C ASP A 324 -5.69 -19.52 -27.43
N ILE A 325 -4.53 -18.97 -27.02
CA ILE A 325 -3.87 -17.81 -27.66
C ILE A 325 -2.60 -18.20 -28.44
N ASP A 326 -1.64 -18.92 -27.84
CA ASP A 326 -0.39 -19.36 -28.45
C ASP A 326 0.06 -20.73 -27.88
N GLU A 327 0.07 -21.74 -28.74
CA GLU A 327 0.38 -23.13 -28.39
C GLU A 327 1.82 -23.33 -27.88
N ARG A 328 2.79 -22.51 -28.33
CA ARG A 328 4.19 -22.64 -27.89
C ARG A 328 4.36 -22.20 -26.44
N TYR A 329 3.72 -21.09 -26.07
CA TYR A 329 3.69 -20.63 -24.68
C TYR A 329 2.98 -21.64 -23.77
N ALA A 330 1.87 -22.20 -24.22
CA ALA A 330 1.15 -23.23 -23.48
C ALA A 330 2.00 -24.49 -23.28
N HIS A 331 2.66 -24.97 -24.34
CA HIS A 331 3.54 -26.13 -24.26
C HIS A 331 4.73 -25.88 -23.31
N GLY A 332 5.36 -24.70 -23.41
CA GLY A 332 6.41 -24.27 -22.49
C GLY A 332 5.93 -24.30 -21.03
N LEU A 333 4.72 -23.82 -20.76
CA LEU A 333 4.18 -23.78 -19.39
C LEU A 333 3.83 -25.17 -18.87
N MET A 334 3.34 -26.06 -19.73
CA MET A 334 3.05 -27.45 -19.36
C MET A 334 4.32 -28.16 -18.86
N ASN A 335 5.46 -27.96 -19.53
CA ASN A 335 6.74 -28.53 -19.12
C ASN A 335 7.15 -28.04 -17.71
N VAL A 336 6.91 -26.76 -17.39
CA VAL A 336 7.18 -26.20 -16.06
C VAL A 336 6.23 -26.80 -14.99
N LEU A 337 4.96 -26.99 -15.33
CA LEU A 337 3.95 -27.57 -14.43
C LEU A 337 4.21 -29.06 -14.10
N GLU A 338 4.79 -29.80 -15.04
CA GLU A 338 5.14 -31.22 -14.90
C GLU A 338 6.50 -31.42 -14.21
N SER A 339 7.45 -30.50 -14.39
CA SER A 339 8.79 -30.57 -13.82
C SER A 339 9.24 -29.23 -13.21
N PRO A 340 8.72 -28.83 -12.03
CA PRO A 340 9.02 -27.52 -11.46
C PRO A 340 10.50 -27.31 -11.14
N GLY A 341 11.22 -28.37 -10.77
CA GLY A 341 12.60 -28.29 -10.27
C GLY A 341 13.68 -27.90 -11.29
N SER A 342 13.37 -27.76 -12.59
CA SER A 342 14.36 -27.43 -13.63
C SER A 342 14.42 -25.93 -13.99
N TYR A 343 13.54 -25.10 -13.41
CA TYR A 343 13.37 -23.69 -13.79
C TYR A 343 13.62 -22.69 -12.65
N PHE A 344 14.09 -23.17 -11.49
CA PHE A 344 14.33 -22.36 -10.28
C PHE A 344 15.79 -22.29 -9.89
#